data_AF-A0A953P2Y4-F1
#
_entry.id   AF-A0A953P2Y4-F1
#
_cell.length_a   1.000
_cell.length_b   1.000
_cell.length_c   1.000
_cell.angle_alpha   90.00
_cell.angle_beta   90.00
_cell.angle_gamma   90.00
#
_symmetry.space_group_name_H-M   'P 1'
#
loop_
_entity.id
_entity.type
_entity.pdbx_description
1 polymer ?
#
loop_
_entity_poly.entity_id
_entity_poly.type
_entity_poly.pdbx_seq_one_letter_code
_entity_poly.pdbx_strand_id
1 'polypeptide(L)'
;MKDKKLDRACQEDMVMQKGHPDGCLLVQGALASGPVTDPIRIELNRRRAAAESAVRRRFERAITEGELPASVDPAKLARYFITVIWGLSVQATGGATRAQLKEVAEMAMRSWPKQP
;
A
#
# COMPACT_ATOMS: atom_id res chain seq x y z
N MET A 1 22.54 10.23 12.34
CA MET A 1 21.76 9.94 13.55
C MET A 1 20.30 9.93 13.12
N LYS A 2 19.81 8.76 12.71
CA LYS A 2 18.55 8.58 11.97
C LYS A 2 17.38 8.61 12.95
N ASP A 3 16.37 9.42 12.67
CA ASP A 3 15.13 9.53 13.43
C ASP A 3 14.33 8.21 13.38
N LYS A 4 14.68 7.31 14.31
CA LYS A 4 14.04 6.00 14.60
C LYS A 4 12.54 6.07 14.92
N LYS A 5 11.92 7.26 14.92
CA LYS A 5 10.50 7.46 15.23
C LYS A 5 9.59 7.38 14.01
N LEU A 6 10.08 7.62 12.79
CA LEU A 6 9.26 7.48 11.57
C LEU A 6 9.17 6.02 11.08
N ASP A 7 10.20 5.21 11.31
CA ASP A 7 10.20 3.79 10.91
C ASP A 7 9.21 2.93 11.70
N ARG A 8 8.91 3.32 12.95
CA ARG A 8 8.04 2.54 13.84
C ARG A 8 6.55 2.65 13.45
N ALA A 9 6.13 3.76 12.84
CA ALA A 9 4.75 3.98 12.46
C ALA A 9 4.32 3.20 11.19
N CYS A 10 5.27 2.75 10.36
CA CYS A 10 4.98 1.90 9.19
C CYS A 10 5.16 0.39 9.48
N GLN A 11 5.69 0.00 10.65
CA GLN A 11 6.07 -1.38 10.93
C GLN A 11 5.01 -2.22 11.65
N GLU A 12 3.98 -1.60 12.23
CA GLU A 12 2.97 -2.32 13.01
C GLU A 12 1.66 -2.47 12.21
N ASP A 13 1.56 -3.62 11.54
CA ASP A 13 0.33 -4.43 11.39
C ASP A 13 -0.87 -3.91 10.59
N MET A 14 -0.66 -3.40 9.38
CA MET A 14 -1.77 -3.12 8.44
C MET A 14 -2.42 -4.37 7.82
N VAL A 15 -1.89 -5.58 8.03
CA VAL A 15 -2.36 -6.81 7.35
C VAL A 15 -2.50 -8.04 8.24
N MET A 16 -1.98 -8.06 9.46
CA MET A 16 -1.95 -9.25 10.32
C MET A 16 -1.97 -8.86 11.80
N GLN A 17 -3.03 -8.18 12.26
CA GLN A 17 -3.23 -7.93 13.68
C GLN A 17 -4.03 -9.09 14.28
N LYS A 18 -3.48 -9.78 15.30
CA LYS A 18 -4.19 -10.85 16.02
C LYS A 18 -5.53 -10.31 16.54
N GLY A 19 -6.64 -10.85 16.05
CA GLY A 19 -8.00 -10.44 16.44
C GLY A 19 -8.79 -9.65 15.38
N HIS A 20 -8.20 -9.36 14.21
CA HIS A 20 -8.89 -8.76 13.08
C HIS A 20 -9.17 -9.81 11.98
N PRO A 21 -10.27 -9.69 11.22
CA PRO A 21 -10.51 -10.57 10.08
C PRO A 21 -9.36 -10.45 9.06
N ASP A 22 -8.95 -11.58 8.48
CA ASP A 22 -7.85 -11.64 7.52
C ASP A 22 -8.21 -10.85 6.25
N GLY A 23 -7.66 -9.64 6.12
CA GLY A 23 -7.79 -8.83 4.92
C GLY A 23 -8.02 -7.34 5.15
N CYS A 24 -7.79 -6.56 4.09
CA CYS A 24 -8.04 -5.12 4.11
C CYS A 24 -9.47 -4.83 3.66
N LEU A 25 -10.30 -4.26 4.54
CA LEU A 25 -11.68 -3.84 4.22
C LEU A 25 -11.76 -2.93 2.99
N LEU A 26 -10.76 -2.05 2.79
CA LEU A 26 -10.68 -1.19 1.62
C LEU A 26 -10.50 -1.97 0.32
N VAL A 27 -9.79 -3.10 0.36
CA VAL A 27 -9.51 -3.92 -0.82
C VAL A 27 -10.65 -4.89 -1.06
N GLN A 28 -11.04 -5.67 -0.04
CA GLN A 28 -12.05 -6.71 -0.18
C GLN A 28 -13.46 -6.14 -0.32
N GLY A 29 -13.82 -5.13 0.48
CA GLY A 29 -15.15 -4.52 0.41
C GLY A 29 -15.38 -3.73 -0.89
N ALA A 30 -14.32 -3.24 -1.54
CA ALA A 30 -14.40 -2.59 -2.85
C ALA A 30 -14.72 -3.55 -4.00
N LEU A 31 -14.53 -4.86 -3.79
CA LEU A 31 -14.80 -5.92 -4.77
C LEU A 31 -16.15 -6.63 -4.51
N ALA A 32 -16.79 -6.38 -3.37
CA ALA A 32 -18.09 -6.94 -3.04
C ALA A 32 -19.17 -6.48 -4.04
N SER A 33 -20.09 -7.38 -4.41
CA SER A 33 -21.14 -7.12 -5.40
C SER A 33 -22.53 -7.42 -4.84
N GLY A 34 -23.50 -6.55 -5.14
CA GLY A 34 -24.90 -6.68 -4.72
C GLY A 34 -25.59 -5.32 -4.53
N PRO A 35 -26.92 -5.21 -4.74
CA PRO A 35 -27.63 -3.92 -4.73
C PRO A 35 -27.50 -3.14 -3.41
N VAL A 36 -27.46 -3.86 -2.29
CA VAL A 36 -27.29 -3.28 -0.95
C VAL A 36 -25.86 -2.74 -0.73
N THR A 37 -24.88 -3.31 -1.43
CA THR A 37 -23.46 -2.97 -1.26
C THR A 37 -22.95 -1.89 -2.20
N ASP A 38 -23.74 -1.43 -3.17
CA ASP A 38 -23.29 -0.47 -4.18
C ASP A 38 -22.84 0.90 -3.61
N PRO A 39 -23.56 1.54 -2.67
CA PRO A 39 -23.09 2.77 -2.05
C PRO A 39 -21.78 2.58 -1.27
N ILE A 40 -21.65 1.44 -0.59
CA ILE A 40 -20.44 1.09 0.18
C ILE A 40 -19.27 0.87 -0.79
N ARG A 41 -19.48 0.14 -1.88
CA ARG A 41 -18.49 -0.10 -2.93
C ARG A 41 -18.00 1.20 -3.55
N ILE A 42 -18.88 2.15 -3.83
CA ILE A 42 -18.52 3.47 -4.35
C ILE A 42 -17.61 4.22 -3.35
N GLU A 43 -18.00 4.26 -2.08
CA GLU A 43 -17.18 4.93 -1.05
C GLU A 43 -15.81 4.24 -0.86
N LEU A 44 -15.77 2.91 -0.87
CA LEU A 44 -14.51 2.18 -0.76
C LEU A 44 -13.60 2.40 -1.97
N ASN A 45 -14.15 2.48 -3.18
CA ASN A 45 -13.40 2.87 -4.38
C ASN A 45 -12.87 4.30 -4.28
N ARG A 46 -13.67 5.24 -3.78
CA ARG A 46 -13.23 6.62 -3.52
C ARG A 46 -12.07 6.65 -2.52
N ARG A 47 -12.14 5.87 -1.45
CA ARG A 47 -11.06 5.75 -0.45
C ARG A 47 -9.79 5.14 -1.03
N ARG A 48 -9.90 4.12 -1.90
CA ARG A 48 -8.75 3.55 -2.62
C ARG A 48 -8.06 4.59 -3.50
N ALA A 49 -8.83 5.35 -4.27
CA ALA A 49 -8.29 6.44 -5.10
C ALA A 49 -7.65 7.55 -4.25
N ALA A 50 -8.24 7.88 -3.10
CA ALA A 50 -7.67 8.84 -2.16
C ALA A 50 -6.35 8.36 -1.54
N ALA A 51 -6.25 7.07 -1.20
CA ALA A 51 -5.02 6.46 -0.69
C ALA A 51 -3.89 6.50 -1.74
N GLU A 52 -4.18 6.14 -2.99
CA GLU A 52 -3.21 6.26 -4.08
C GLU A 52 -2.74 7.70 -4.28
N SER A 53 -3.66 8.65 -4.25
CA SER A 53 -3.34 10.08 -4.34
C SER A 53 -2.46 10.55 -3.17
N ALA A 54 -2.65 10.02 -1.96
CA ALA A 54 -1.82 10.32 -0.81
C ALA A 54 -0.39 9.78 -0.96
N VAL A 55 -0.24 8.55 -1.47
CA VAL A 55 1.08 7.95 -1.76
C VAL A 55 1.81 8.77 -2.82
N ARG A 56 1.12 9.15 -3.91
CA ARG A 56 1.67 10.03 -4.93
C ARG A 56 2.21 11.34 -4.35
N ARG A 57 1.42 12.04 -3.53
CA ARG A 57 1.84 13.29 -2.88
C ARG A 57 3.07 13.10 -1.99
N ARG A 58 3.19 11.96 -1.29
CA ARG A 58 4.37 11.64 -0.51
C ARG A 58 5.61 11.46 -1.38
N PHE A 59 5.48 10.84 -2.55
CA PHE A 59 6.58 10.68 -3.51
C PHE A 59 6.96 12.01 -4.20
N GLU A 60 5.98 12.84 -4.54
CA GLU A 60 6.24 14.22 -5.00
C GLU A 60 7.05 15.00 -3.95
N ARG A 61 6.66 14.89 -2.67
CA ARG A 61 7.42 15.50 -1.57
C ARG A 61 8.82 14.90 -1.42
N ALA A 62 8.96 13.58 -1.54
CA ALA A 62 10.25 12.89 -1.47
C ALA A 62 11.23 13.36 -2.55
N ILE A 63 10.74 13.68 -3.75
CA ILE A 63 11.56 14.25 -4.82
C ILE A 63 12.02 15.66 -4.43
N THR A 64 11.10 16.51 -3.94
CA THR A 64 11.43 17.87 -3.47
C THR A 64 12.40 17.87 -2.29
N GLU A 65 12.27 16.90 -1.39
CA GLU A 65 13.15 16.70 -0.23
C GLU A 65 14.50 16.06 -0.60
N GLY A 66 14.66 15.63 -1.86
CA GLY A 66 15.87 14.97 -2.32
C GLY A 66 16.06 13.56 -1.74
N GLU A 67 14.98 12.87 -1.38
CA GLU A 67 14.96 11.44 -0.99
C GLU A 67 14.80 10.51 -2.20
N LEU A 68 14.15 10.99 -3.27
CA LEU A 68 13.97 10.28 -4.53
C LEU A 68 14.64 11.03 -5.69
N PRO A 69 15.18 10.31 -6.71
CA PRO A 69 15.71 10.95 -7.90
C PRO A 69 14.65 11.77 -8.64
N ALA A 70 15.03 12.94 -9.17
CA ALA A 70 14.13 13.80 -9.95
C ALA A 70 13.62 13.16 -11.26
N SER A 71 14.28 12.11 -11.74
CA SER A 71 13.87 11.34 -12.92
C SER A 71 12.70 10.38 -12.66
N VAL A 72 12.31 10.19 -11.39
CA VAL A 72 11.18 9.31 -11.03
C VAL A 72 9.86 9.98 -11.38
N ASP A 73 8.97 9.22 -12.01
CA ASP A 73 7.56 9.60 -12.16
C ASP A 73 6.79 9.18 -10.89
N PRO A 74 6.39 10.14 -10.02
CA PRO A 74 5.76 9.81 -8.75
C PRO A 74 4.38 9.17 -8.92
N ALA A 75 3.68 9.44 -10.02
CA ALA A 75 2.37 8.83 -10.29
C ALA A 75 2.52 7.35 -10.66
N LYS A 76 3.49 7.01 -11.52
CA LYS A 76 3.79 5.60 -11.87
C LYS A 76 4.28 4.84 -10.66
N LEU A 77 5.17 5.42 -9.87
CA LEU A 77 5.71 4.79 -8.67
C LEU A 77 4.60 4.53 -7.63
N ALA A 78 3.72 5.51 -7.40
CA ALA A 78 2.58 5.36 -6.50
C ALA A 78 1.66 4.22 -6.92
N ARG A 79 1.31 4.17 -8.22
CA ARG A 79 0.44 3.11 -8.75
C ARG A 79 1.05 1.72 -8.60
N TYR A 80 2.34 1.57 -8.87
CA TYR A 80 3.05 0.31 -8.67
C TYR A 80 2.96 -0.15 -7.21
N PHE A 81 3.39 0.69 -6.25
CA PHE A 81 3.42 0.29 -4.85
C PHE A 81 2.03 0.07 -4.26
N ILE A 82 1.03 0.88 -4.61
CA ILE A 82 -0.35 0.65 -4.16
C ILE A 82 -0.91 -0.66 -4.71
N THR A 83 -0.59 -1.01 -5.95
CA THR A 83 -0.99 -2.30 -6.54
C THR A 83 -0.39 -3.46 -5.74
N VAL A 84 0.90 -3.39 -5.41
CA VAL A 84 1.57 -4.40 -4.56
C VAL A 84 0.91 -4.48 -3.17
N ILE A 85 0.69 -3.34 -2.50
CA ILE A 85 0.08 -3.29 -1.15
C ILE A 85 -1.32 -3.94 -1.15
N TRP A 86 -2.15 -3.63 -2.15
CA TRP A 86 -3.46 -4.25 -2.26
C TRP A 86 -3.36 -5.74 -2.60
N GLY A 87 -2.44 -6.13 -3.47
CA GLY A 87 -2.17 -7.53 -3.80
C GLY A 87 -1.77 -8.35 -2.57
N LEU A 88 -0.92 -7.79 -1.68
CA LEU A 88 -0.56 -8.43 -0.41
C LEU A 88 -1.78 -8.67 0.48
N SER A 89 -2.72 -7.71 0.52
CA SER A 89 -3.97 -7.86 1.27
C SER A 89 -4.85 -8.98 0.72
N VAL A 90 -4.89 -9.14 -0.61
CA VAL A 90 -5.62 -10.23 -1.27
C VAL A 90 -4.98 -11.58 -0.97
N GLN A 91 -3.66 -11.67 -1.07
CA GLN A 91 -2.90 -12.90 -0.78
C GLN A 91 -3.04 -13.31 0.70
N ALA A 92 -3.04 -12.35 1.63
CA ALA A 92 -3.27 -12.62 3.06
C ALA A 92 -4.65 -13.26 3.30
N THR A 93 -5.72 -12.68 2.73
CA THR A 93 -7.07 -13.27 2.79
C THR A 93 -7.11 -14.65 2.14
N GLY A 94 -6.32 -14.88 1.08
CA GLY A 94 -6.17 -16.18 0.42
C GLY A 94 -5.35 -17.22 1.19
N GLY A 95 -4.88 -16.92 2.41
CA GLY A 95 -4.15 -17.85 3.27
C GLY A 95 -2.62 -17.83 3.08
N ALA A 96 -2.08 -16.84 2.37
CA ALA A 96 -0.62 -16.70 2.25
C ALA A 96 0.02 -16.46 3.63
N THR A 97 1.12 -17.16 3.88
CA THR A 97 1.87 -17.02 5.13
C THR A 97 2.59 -15.68 5.18
N ARG A 98 2.93 -15.22 6.40
CA ARG A 98 3.73 -14.02 6.61
C ARG A 98 5.08 -14.06 5.87
N ALA A 99 5.70 -15.23 5.75
CA ALA A 99 6.96 -15.41 5.03
C ALA A 99 6.79 -15.12 3.53
N GLN A 100 5.77 -15.72 2.90
CA GLN A 100 5.46 -15.50 1.48
C GLN A 100 5.11 -14.03 1.19
N LEU A 101 4.31 -13.39 2.04
CA LEU A 101 3.99 -11.96 1.89
C LEU A 101 5.23 -11.07 2.01
N LYS A 102 6.16 -11.43 2.91
CA LYS A 102 7.42 -10.72 3.08
C LYS A 102 8.31 -10.86 1.84
N GLU A 103 8.38 -12.03 1.22
CA GLU A 103 9.15 -12.24 -0.02
C GLU A 103 8.65 -11.34 -1.16
N VAL A 104 7.33 -11.19 -1.30
CA VAL A 104 6.73 -10.27 -2.29
C VAL A 104 7.08 -8.82 -1.98
N ALA A 105 6.99 -8.41 -0.72
CA ALA A 105 7.37 -7.05 -0.29
C ALA A 105 8.86 -6.77 -0.55
N GLU A 106 9.74 -7.71 -0.22
CA GLU A 106 11.17 -7.63 -0.50
C GLU A 106 11.46 -7.53 -2.00
N MET A 107 10.73 -8.28 -2.82
CA MET A 107 10.83 -8.19 -4.29
C MET A 107 10.42 -6.81 -4.80
N ALA A 108 9.31 -6.24 -4.30
CA ALA A 108 8.89 -4.89 -4.67
C ALA A 108 9.90 -3.82 -4.24
N MET A 109 10.53 -3.97 -3.07
CA MET A 109 11.57 -3.03 -2.62
C MET A 109 12.82 -3.04 -3.50
N ARG A 110 13.09 -4.12 -4.26
CA ARG A 110 14.20 -4.13 -5.23
C ARG A 110 13.97 -3.17 -6.40
N SER A 111 12.73 -2.82 -6.71
CA SER A 111 12.41 -1.81 -7.71
C SER A 111 12.39 -0.39 -7.13
N TRP A 112 12.72 -0.21 -5.84
CA TRP A 112 12.81 1.13 -5.25
C TRP A 112 13.90 1.93 -5.97
N PRO A 113 13.59 3.15 -6.47
CA PRO A 113 14.58 3.98 -7.14
C PRO A 113 15.75 4.27 -6.20
N LYS A 114 16.95 3.92 -6.65
CA LYS A 114 18.17 4.26 -5.91
C LYS A 114 18.57 5.69 -6.24
N GLN A 115 19.02 6.42 -5.24
CA GLN A 115 19.74 7.66 -5.50
C GLN A 115 21.03 7.33 -6.23
N PRO A 116 21.40 8.11 -7.25
CA PRO A 116 22.71 7.99 -7.89
C PRO A 116 23.85 8.22 -6.90
#